data_AF-V5XH96-F1
#
_entry.id   AF-V5XH96-F1
#
_cell.length_a   1.000
_cell.length_b   1.000
_cell.length_c   1.000
_cell.angle_alpha   90.00
_cell.angle_beta   90.00
_cell.angle_gamma   90.00
#
_symmetry.space_group_name_H-M   'P 1'
#
loop_
_entity.id
_entity.type
_entity.pdbx_description
1 polymer ?
#
loop_
_entity_poly.entity_id
_entity_poly.type
_entity_poly.pdbx_seq_one_letter_code
_entity_poly.pdbx_strand_id
1 'polypeptide(L)'
;MSRRNSFLDLAKRNSRAQALLDEVVPECAQLTATALAAEDRAQELRSAATRAPAWPTAPDELTPEWLDTEVDRRLGATRIDTQLEVLRDLITSSQDEANSLIVERRDDLIELLAQDLEALVDEIGAAVERLGPGVDTAAAAIDADAADTWKQISTAVPVYEDIRLVQLELYRSADFEKIDRAACGDGIQVYDPEARLYYHRNLDDVAPDWKPGLDARGNQRDSSLPWPSDPTQRLIWCINRDSGIWCPTATEIAASLNTVPPRLQGGDRERPAATDSLINLPFINAG
;
A
#
# COMPACT_ATOMS: atom_id res chain seq x y z
N MET A 1 4.77 -14.71 12.61
CA MET A 1 4.84 -14.56 11.15
C MET A 1 5.11 -13.09 10.90
N SER A 2 6.34 -12.73 10.54
CA SER A 2 6.66 -11.35 10.14
C SER A 2 5.80 -10.98 8.93
N ARG A 3 5.08 -9.85 9.00
CA ARG A 3 4.30 -9.36 7.87
C ARG A 3 5.28 -8.88 6.82
N ARG A 4 5.22 -9.49 5.64
CA ARG A 4 5.98 -9.08 4.47
C ARG A 4 5.60 -7.63 4.13
N ASN A 5 6.56 -6.71 4.20
CA ASN A 5 6.30 -5.30 3.92
C ASN A 5 6.25 -5.06 2.41
N SER A 6 5.10 -4.58 1.93
CA SER A 6 4.85 -4.41 0.50
C SER A 6 5.72 -3.32 -0.13
N PHE A 7 6.15 -2.32 0.65
CA PHE A 7 7.04 -1.27 0.18
C PHE A 7 8.47 -1.78 -0.07
N LEU A 8 9.01 -2.63 0.82
CA LEU A 8 10.29 -3.32 0.58
C LEU A 8 10.24 -4.21 -0.66
N ASP A 9 9.11 -4.90 -0.89
CA ASP A 9 8.92 -5.71 -2.10
C ASP A 9 8.74 -4.83 -3.35
N LEU A 10 8.18 -3.63 -3.23
CA LEU A 10 8.12 -2.65 -4.32
C LEU A 10 9.52 -2.14 -4.68
N ALA A 11 10.34 -1.74 -3.70
CA ALA A 11 11.68 -1.20 -3.92
C ALA A 11 12.59 -2.13 -4.74
N LYS A 12 12.47 -3.45 -4.55
CA LYS A 12 13.20 -4.46 -5.34
C LYS A 12 12.96 -4.38 -6.86
N ARG A 13 11.87 -3.75 -7.30
CA ARG A 13 11.43 -3.70 -8.70
C ARG A 13 11.06 -2.30 -9.19
N ASN A 14 11.21 -1.29 -8.35
CA ASN A 14 10.86 0.09 -8.65
C ASN A 14 12.00 1.02 -8.23
N SER A 15 12.63 1.68 -9.20
CA SER A 15 13.81 2.51 -8.97
C SER A 15 13.53 3.73 -8.11
N ARG A 16 12.31 4.29 -8.15
CA ARG A 16 11.93 5.43 -7.31
C ARG A 16 11.80 5.00 -5.85
N ALA A 17 11.07 3.92 -5.58
CA ALA A 17 10.97 3.38 -4.23
C ALA A 17 12.35 2.98 -3.67
N GLN A 18 13.24 2.40 -4.50
CA GLN A 18 14.61 2.10 -4.10
C GLN A 18 15.40 3.37 -3.77
N ALA A 19 15.33 4.41 -4.62
CA ALA A 19 16.02 5.68 -4.39
C ALA A 19 15.57 6.35 -3.08
N LEU A 20 14.26 6.34 -2.80
CA LEU A 20 13.72 6.84 -1.53
C LEU A 20 14.30 6.09 -0.33
N LEU A 21 14.39 4.74 -0.40
CA LEU A 21 15.00 3.95 0.67
C LEU A 21 16.48 4.26 0.82
N ASP A 22 17.23 4.35 -0.28
CA ASP A 22 18.67 4.60 -0.22
C ASP A 22 18.98 5.97 0.40
N GLU A 23 18.11 6.96 0.19
CA GLU A 23 18.26 8.31 0.74
C GLU A 23 17.79 8.42 2.19
N VAL A 24 16.58 7.94 2.49
CA VAL A 24 15.92 8.18 3.78
C VAL A 24 16.21 7.08 4.80
N VAL A 25 16.36 5.83 4.34
CA VAL A 25 16.56 4.65 5.19
C VAL A 25 17.72 3.79 4.67
N PRO A 26 18.95 4.34 4.55
CA PRO A 26 20.09 3.64 3.96
C PRO A 26 20.42 2.31 4.65
N GLU A 27 20.04 2.15 5.92
CA GLU A 27 20.20 0.93 6.70
C GLU A 27 19.41 -0.27 6.12
N CYS A 28 18.30 -0.02 5.42
CA CYS A 28 17.48 -1.07 4.80
C CYS A 28 18.28 -1.93 3.80
N ALA A 29 19.25 -1.34 3.09
CA ALA A 29 20.09 -2.07 2.15
C ALA A 29 20.92 -3.15 2.86
N GLN A 30 21.55 -2.80 3.98
CA GLN A 30 22.37 -3.72 4.76
C GLN A 30 21.52 -4.81 5.44
N LEU A 31 20.34 -4.45 5.97
CA LEU A 31 19.41 -5.40 6.58
C LEU A 31 18.87 -6.41 5.56
N THR A 32 18.50 -5.93 4.37
CA THR A 32 18.05 -6.79 3.26
C THR A 32 19.15 -7.73 2.80
N ALA A 33 20.39 -7.22 2.64
CA ALA A 33 21.54 -8.03 2.27
C ALA A 33 21.85 -9.11 3.34
N THR A 34 21.71 -8.76 4.62
CA THR A 34 21.91 -9.70 5.74
C THR A 34 20.86 -10.82 5.72
N ALA A 35 19.59 -10.49 5.49
CA ALA A 35 18.53 -11.49 5.35
C ALA A 35 18.76 -12.42 4.16
N LEU A 36 19.14 -11.89 2.99
CA LEU A 36 19.45 -12.69 1.79
C LEU A 36 20.63 -13.64 2.03
N ALA A 37 21.73 -13.16 2.61
CA ALA A 37 22.87 -14.00 2.93
C ALA A 37 22.51 -15.13 3.92
N ALA A 38 21.62 -14.86 4.88
CA ALA A 38 21.13 -15.87 5.80
C ALA A 38 20.20 -16.89 5.12
N GLU A 39 19.37 -16.48 4.16
CA GLU A 39 18.54 -17.37 3.34
C GLU A 39 19.39 -18.31 2.49
N ASP A 40 20.39 -17.77 1.79
CA ASP A 40 21.34 -18.55 0.99
C ASP A 40 22.07 -19.57 1.86
N ARG A 41 22.56 -19.14 3.02
CA ARG A 41 23.26 -20.04 3.95
C ARG A 41 22.35 -21.14 4.50
N ALA A 42 21.08 -20.83 4.78
CA ALA A 42 20.11 -21.82 5.23
C ALA A 42 19.83 -22.85 4.11
N GLN A 43 19.78 -22.41 2.86
CA GLN A 43 19.57 -23.29 1.71
C GLN A 43 20.75 -24.24 1.48
N GLU A 44 21.98 -23.75 1.62
CA GLU A 44 23.19 -24.58 1.58
C GLU A 44 23.16 -25.67 2.67
N LEU A 45 22.82 -25.31 3.91
CA LEU A 45 22.76 -26.24 5.03
C LEU A 45 21.71 -27.34 4.81
N ARG A 46 20.52 -26.99 4.30
CA ARG A 46 19.47 -27.97 3.96
C ARG A 46 19.94 -28.94 2.87
N SER A 47 20.70 -28.44 1.90
CA SER A 47 21.19 -29.24 0.77
C SER A 47 22.33 -30.18 1.15
N ALA A 48 23.08 -29.86 2.22
CA ALA A 48 24.21 -30.65 2.71
C ALA A 48 23.83 -31.78 3.68
N ALA A 49 22.57 -31.89 4.09
CA ALA A 49 22.13 -32.90 5.07
C ALA A 49 22.32 -34.34 4.54
N THR A 50 23.06 -35.15 5.30
CA THR A 50 23.58 -36.47 4.90
C THR A 50 22.58 -37.62 5.11
N ARG A 51 22.74 -38.71 4.36
CA ARG A 51 21.89 -39.92 4.43
C ARG A 51 22.27 -40.80 5.63
N ALA A 52 21.28 -41.41 6.29
CA ALA A 52 21.49 -42.26 7.47
C ALA A 52 22.27 -43.55 7.16
N PRO A 53 23.20 -43.99 8.03
CA PRO A 53 23.77 -45.33 7.99
C PRO A 53 22.68 -46.38 8.25
N ALA A 54 22.87 -47.59 7.73
CA ALA A 54 21.95 -48.69 7.99
C ALA A 54 22.00 -49.09 9.48
N TRP A 55 20.85 -49.50 10.01
CA TRP A 55 20.79 -50.11 11.33
C TRP A 55 21.50 -51.48 11.31
N PRO A 56 22.27 -51.83 12.34
CA PRO A 56 22.83 -53.16 12.51
C PRO A 56 21.72 -54.21 12.53
N THR A 57 21.91 -55.27 11.79
CA THR A 57 21.00 -56.43 11.70
C THR A 57 21.55 -57.66 12.43
N ALA A 58 22.84 -57.66 12.79
CA ALA A 58 23.49 -58.70 13.59
C ALA A 58 24.29 -58.11 14.76
N PRO A 59 24.48 -58.85 15.88
CA PRO A 59 25.17 -58.32 17.07
C PRO A 59 26.64 -57.91 16.86
N ASP A 60 27.34 -58.54 15.93
CA ASP A 60 28.72 -58.25 15.56
C ASP A 60 28.88 -56.96 14.73
N GLU A 61 27.79 -56.47 14.13
CA GLU A 61 27.73 -55.17 13.44
C GLU A 61 27.62 -53.99 14.43
N LEU A 62 27.31 -54.24 15.71
CA LEU A 62 27.32 -53.25 16.79
C LEU A 62 28.76 -52.97 17.25
N THR A 63 29.54 -52.34 16.39
CA THR A 63 30.92 -51.97 16.69
C THR A 63 30.98 -50.60 17.38
N PRO A 64 32.04 -50.29 18.14
CA PRO A 64 32.28 -48.93 18.64
C PRO A 64 32.30 -47.88 17.51
N GLU A 65 32.86 -48.23 16.35
CA GLU A 65 32.91 -47.36 15.16
C GLU A 65 31.51 -47.05 14.60
N TRP A 66 30.62 -48.04 14.58
CA TRP A 66 29.23 -47.81 14.18
C TRP A 66 28.52 -46.88 15.18
N LEU A 67 28.71 -47.11 16.48
CA LEU A 67 28.10 -46.30 17.53
C LEU A 67 28.58 -44.85 17.46
N ASP A 68 29.88 -44.62 17.31
CA ASP A 68 30.47 -43.29 17.16
C ASP A 68 29.94 -42.58 15.92
N THR A 69 29.85 -43.29 14.78
CA THR A 69 29.30 -42.76 13.52
C THR A 69 27.83 -42.33 13.67
N GLU A 70 27.00 -43.15 14.31
CA GLU A 70 25.58 -42.83 14.53
C GLU A 70 25.39 -41.68 15.55
N VAL A 71 26.25 -41.61 16.58
CA VAL A 71 26.27 -40.48 17.54
C VAL A 71 26.66 -39.19 16.84
N ASP A 72 27.77 -39.17 16.10
CA ASP A 72 28.25 -38.00 15.35
C ASP A 72 27.20 -37.53 14.34
N ARG A 73 26.52 -38.46 13.67
CA ARG A 73 25.42 -38.11 12.76
C ARG A 73 24.27 -37.42 13.48
N ARG A 74 23.84 -37.92 14.63
CA ARG A 74 22.74 -37.32 15.42
C ARG A 74 23.12 -35.95 15.97
N LEU A 75 24.35 -35.80 16.47
CA LEU A 75 24.87 -34.51 16.91
C LEU A 75 24.99 -33.53 15.75
N GLY A 76 25.45 -33.99 14.58
CA GLY A 76 25.51 -33.22 13.35
C GLY A 76 24.13 -32.74 12.87
N ALA A 77 23.12 -33.63 12.91
CA ALA A 77 21.74 -33.27 12.58
C ALA A 77 21.19 -32.20 13.54
N THR A 78 21.37 -32.40 14.85
CA THR A 78 20.96 -31.42 15.88
C THR A 78 21.64 -30.06 15.66
N ARG A 79 22.95 -30.07 15.34
CA ARG A 79 23.70 -28.85 15.03
C ARG A 79 23.15 -28.12 13.80
N ILE A 80 22.84 -28.86 12.73
CA ILE A 80 22.23 -28.28 11.51
C ILE A 80 20.88 -27.66 11.84
N ASP A 81 20.02 -28.36 12.60
CA ASP A 81 18.71 -27.87 12.99
C ASP A 81 18.83 -26.56 13.80
N THR A 82 19.71 -26.50 14.80
CA THR A 82 19.98 -25.28 15.55
C THR A 82 20.54 -24.15 14.67
N GLN A 83 21.43 -24.45 13.71
CA GLN A 83 21.92 -23.44 12.77
C GLN A 83 20.80 -22.88 11.89
N LEU A 84 19.87 -23.73 11.43
CA LEU A 84 18.72 -23.32 10.65
C LEU A 84 17.75 -22.46 11.47
N GLU A 85 17.58 -22.75 12.76
CA GLU A 85 16.80 -21.91 13.68
C GLU A 85 17.44 -20.52 13.84
N VAL A 86 18.73 -20.45 14.14
CA VAL A 86 19.45 -19.17 14.25
C VAL A 86 19.36 -18.33 12.97
N LEU A 87 19.51 -18.96 11.80
CA LEU A 87 19.38 -18.25 10.52
C LEU A 87 17.95 -17.75 10.29
N ARG A 88 16.92 -18.53 10.66
CA ARG A 88 15.53 -18.10 10.57
C ARG A 88 15.25 -16.89 11.47
N ASP A 89 15.81 -16.89 12.68
CA ASP A 89 15.66 -15.78 13.62
C ASP A 89 16.38 -14.53 13.10
N LEU A 90 17.57 -14.67 12.51
CA LEU A 90 18.30 -13.57 11.89
C LEU A 90 17.55 -12.96 10.70
N ILE A 91 16.97 -13.79 9.82
CA ILE A 91 16.14 -13.35 8.70
C ILE A 91 14.95 -12.54 9.23
N THR A 92 14.24 -13.10 10.20
CA THR A 92 13.05 -12.48 10.80
C THR A 92 13.41 -11.15 11.44
N SER A 93 14.46 -11.11 12.28
CA SER A 93 14.91 -9.91 12.97
C SER A 93 15.37 -8.82 12.01
N SER A 94 16.07 -9.17 10.93
CA SER A 94 16.54 -8.18 9.95
C SER A 94 15.39 -7.58 9.14
N GLN A 95 14.38 -8.41 8.80
CA GLN A 95 13.16 -7.95 8.11
C GLN A 95 12.31 -7.07 9.04
N ASP A 96 12.14 -7.46 10.29
CA ASP A 96 11.38 -6.69 11.29
C ASP A 96 12.04 -5.34 11.60
N GLU A 97 13.37 -5.30 11.68
CA GLU A 97 14.12 -4.04 11.85
C GLU A 97 13.96 -3.12 10.64
N ALA A 98 14.12 -3.66 9.41
CA ALA A 98 13.93 -2.87 8.19
C ALA A 98 12.51 -2.30 8.10
N ASN A 99 11.51 -3.08 8.48
CA ASN A 99 10.13 -2.63 8.55
C ASN A 99 9.93 -1.53 9.59
N SER A 100 10.54 -1.68 10.76
CA SER A 100 10.44 -0.69 11.85
C SER A 100 11.04 0.65 11.41
N LEU A 101 12.21 0.64 10.77
CA LEU A 101 12.86 1.84 10.25
C LEU A 101 12.02 2.55 9.18
N ILE A 102 11.37 1.80 8.28
CA ILE A 102 10.45 2.37 7.28
C ILE A 102 9.26 3.05 7.95
N VAL A 103 8.71 2.43 9.01
CA VAL A 103 7.59 3.02 9.75
C VAL A 103 8.03 4.27 10.51
N GLU A 104 9.23 4.26 11.10
CA GLU A 104 9.80 5.38 11.85
C GLU A 104 10.12 6.59 10.96
N ARG A 105 10.70 6.37 9.77
CA ARG A 105 11.08 7.43 8.81
C ARG A 105 10.07 7.64 7.69
N ARG A 106 8.83 7.21 7.92
CA ARG A 106 7.79 7.22 6.89
C ARG A 106 7.44 8.62 6.43
N ASP A 107 7.31 9.55 7.37
CA ASP A 107 6.92 10.92 7.03
C ASP A 107 8.04 11.57 6.20
N ASP A 108 9.32 11.31 6.50
CA ASP A 108 10.46 11.72 5.68
C ASP A 108 10.41 11.10 4.25
N LEU A 109 10.05 9.81 4.13
CA LEU A 109 9.87 9.13 2.83
C LEU A 109 8.74 9.78 2.01
N ILE A 110 7.64 10.15 2.67
CA ILE A 110 6.49 10.82 2.04
C ILE A 110 6.85 12.25 1.63
N GLU A 111 7.56 12.99 2.48
CA GLU A 111 8.01 14.36 2.19
C GLU A 111 8.93 14.42 0.98
N LEU A 112 9.87 13.47 0.87
CA LEU A 112 10.73 13.38 -0.31
C LEU A 112 9.94 13.03 -1.58
N LEU A 113 8.99 12.09 -1.48
CA LEU A 113 8.08 11.77 -2.59
C LEU A 113 7.17 12.95 -2.96
N ALA A 114 6.78 13.78 -1.98
CA ALA A 114 5.98 14.97 -2.20
C ALA A 114 6.75 16.03 -3.00
N GLN A 115 8.04 16.23 -2.72
CA GLN A 115 8.90 17.12 -3.51
C GLN A 115 9.01 16.66 -4.97
N ASP A 116 9.17 15.36 -5.20
CA ASP A 116 9.16 14.76 -6.54
C ASP A 116 7.83 15.03 -7.27
N LEU A 117 6.70 14.88 -6.56
CA LEU A 117 5.38 15.12 -7.11
C LEU A 117 5.15 16.60 -7.42
N GLU A 118 5.51 17.50 -6.51
CA GLU A 118 5.37 18.95 -6.68
C GLU A 118 6.14 19.42 -7.93
N ALA A 119 7.40 18.99 -8.09
CA ALA A 119 8.19 19.31 -9.27
C ALA A 119 7.53 18.81 -10.58
N LEU A 120 6.97 17.59 -10.57
CA LEU A 120 6.25 17.04 -11.72
C LEU A 120 4.95 17.81 -12.01
N VAL A 121 4.19 18.14 -10.97
CA VAL A 121 2.92 18.89 -11.09
C VAL A 121 3.16 20.30 -11.60
N ASP A 122 4.23 20.96 -11.17
CA ASP A 122 4.64 22.27 -11.69
C ASP A 122 5.01 22.21 -13.18
N GLU A 123 5.77 21.18 -13.59
CA GLU A 123 6.10 20.96 -15.01
C GLU A 123 4.84 20.74 -15.86
N ILE A 124 3.95 19.86 -15.41
CA ILE A 124 2.68 19.58 -16.08
C ILE A 124 1.83 20.85 -16.11
N GLY A 125 1.76 21.60 -15.01
CA GLY A 125 1.04 22.86 -14.89
C GLY A 125 1.47 23.87 -15.96
N ALA A 126 2.77 24.09 -16.09
CA ALA A 126 3.33 24.97 -17.12
C ALA A 126 3.08 24.45 -18.56
N ALA A 127 2.97 23.14 -18.76
CA ALA A 127 2.57 22.56 -20.05
C ALA A 127 1.07 22.77 -20.33
N VAL A 128 0.20 22.57 -19.33
CA VAL A 128 -1.25 22.81 -19.44
C VAL A 128 -1.54 24.28 -19.72
N GLU A 129 -0.84 25.21 -19.07
CA GLU A 129 -0.97 26.65 -19.36
C GLU A 129 -0.61 26.97 -20.82
N ARG A 130 0.47 26.38 -21.35
CA ARG A 130 0.87 26.56 -22.76
C ARG A 130 -0.09 25.93 -23.75
N LEU A 131 -0.77 24.84 -23.37
CA LEU A 131 -1.76 24.16 -24.20
C LEU A 131 -2.96 25.09 -24.49
N GLY A 132 -3.27 25.97 -23.53
CA GLY A 132 -4.30 26.99 -23.66
C GLY A 132 -5.70 26.53 -23.24
N PRO A 133 -6.62 27.48 -23.04
CA PRO A 133 -7.95 27.19 -22.52
C PRO A 133 -8.78 26.37 -23.51
N GLY A 134 -9.46 25.33 -23.01
CA GLY A 134 -10.39 24.52 -23.80
C GLY A 134 -9.73 23.45 -24.68
N VAL A 135 -8.40 23.28 -24.60
CA VAL A 135 -7.70 22.17 -25.26
C VAL A 135 -7.61 21.00 -24.29
N ASP A 136 -8.64 20.15 -24.31
CA ASP A 136 -8.80 19.04 -23.37
C ASP A 136 -8.77 17.66 -24.04
N THR A 137 -8.50 17.60 -25.35
CA THR A 137 -8.37 16.36 -26.12
C THR A 137 -7.18 16.42 -27.07
N ALA A 138 -6.66 15.24 -27.45
CA ALA A 138 -5.58 15.14 -28.42
C ALA A 138 -5.95 15.75 -29.78
N ALA A 139 -7.22 15.61 -30.20
CA ALA A 139 -7.73 16.22 -31.42
C ALA A 139 -7.72 17.75 -31.34
N ALA A 140 -8.21 18.31 -30.23
CA ALA A 140 -8.16 19.77 -30.00
C ALA A 140 -6.71 20.28 -29.98
N ALA A 141 -5.78 19.51 -29.42
CA ALA A 141 -4.36 19.88 -29.42
C ALA A 141 -3.76 19.87 -30.83
N ILE A 142 -4.15 18.95 -31.71
CA ILE A 142 -3.73 18.94 -33.11
C ILE A 142 -4.30 20.15 -33.85
N ASP A 143 -5.60 20.42 -33.67
CA ASP A 143 -6.27 21.55 -34.33
C ASP A 143 -5.70 22.91 -33.88
N ALA A 144 -5.19 22.99 -32.65
CA ALA A 144 -4.53 24.16 -32.08
C ALA A 144 -3.01 24.23 -32.34
N ASP A 145 -2.44 23.31 -33.14
CA ASP A 145 -0.99 23.19 -33.38
C ASP A 145 -0.15 23.04 -32.09
N ALA A 146 -0.73 22.38 -31.08
CA ALA A 146 -0.17 22.17 -29.74
C ALA A 146 0.12 20.68 -29.44
N ALA A 147 0.24 19.85 -30.48
CA ALA A 147 0.47 18.41 -30.36
C ALA A 147 1.77 18.06 -29.59
N ASP A 148 2.82 18.87 -29.72
CA ASP A 148 4.07 18.67 -28.97
C ASP A 148 3.89 18.91 -27.47
N THR A 149 3.12 19.93 -27.07
CA THR A 149 2.77 20.18 -25.67
C THR A 149 1.91 19.05 -25.10
N TRP A 150 0.94 18.56 -25.87
CA TRP A 150 0.15 17.39 -25.51
C TRP A 150 1.03 16.17 -25.25
N LYS A 151 2.00 15.93 -26.13
CA LYS A 151 2.95 14.83 -26.01
C LYS A 151 3.83 14.95 -24.76
N GLN A 152 4.23 16.17 -24.38
CA GLN A 152 4.96 16.39 -23.13
C GLN A 152 4.12 15.93 -21.92
N ILE A 153 2.86 16.36 -21.82
CA ILE A 153 1.95 15.95 -20.74
C ILE A 153 1.74 14.43 -20.76
N SER A 154 1.53 13.86 -21.95
CA SER A 154 1.35 12.40 -22.12
C SER A 154 2.57 11.60 -21.64
N THR A 155 3.77 12.16 -21.77
CA THR A 155 5.02 11.52 -21.32
C THR A 155 5.21 11.60 -19.80
N ALA A 156 4.58 12.59 -19.15
CA ALA A 156 4.57 12.73 -17.69
C ALA A 156 3.64 11.73 -16.99
N VAL A 157 2.61 11.23 -17.68
CA VAL A 157 1.64 10.24 -17.14
C VAL A 157 2.32 9.05 -16.43
N PRO A 158 3.22 8.28 -17.07
CA PRO A 158 3.85 7.14 -16.39
C PRO A 158 4.69 7.55 -15.18
N VAL A 159 5.26 8.76 -15.16
CA VAL A 159 6.00 9.28 -13.99
C VAL A 159 5.04 9.59 -12.84
N TYR A 160 3.90 10.19 -13.15
CA TYR A 160 2.84 10.46 -12.20
C TYR A 160 2.28 9.16 -11.59
N GLU A 161 1.97 8.17 -12.44
CA GLU A 161 1.46 6.87 -12.00
C GLU A 161 2.48 6.10 -11.15
N ASP A 162 3.77 6.22 -11.46
CA ASP A 162 4.86 5.67 -10.67
C ASP A 162 4.90 6.29 -9.26
N ILE A 163 4.80 7.62 -9.16
CA ILE A 163 4.70 8.33 -7.87
C ILE A 163 3.47 7.86 -7.08
N ARG A 164 2.30 7.72 -7.72
CA ARG A 164 1.07 7.25 -7.06
C ARG A 164 1.18 5.82 -6.55
N LEU A 165 1.85 4.95 -7.30
CA LEU A 165 2.12 3.58 -6.87
C LEU A 165 2.99 3.55 -5.62
N VAL A 166 4.08 4.33 -5.60
CA VAL A 166 4.99 4.45 -4.44
C VAL A 166 4.22 5.00 -3.23
N GLN A 167 3.46 6.08 -3.42
CA GLN A 167 2.64 6.68 -2.36
C GLN A 167 1.63 5.69 -1.76
N LEU A 168 0.94 4.92 -2.62
CA LEU A 168 -0.02 3.92 -2.18
C LEU A 168 0.63 2.82 -1.32
N GLU A 169 1.81 2.35 -1.70
CA GLU A 169 2.52 1.33 -0.95
C GLU A 169 3.12 1.86 0.36
N LEU A 170 3.55 3.12 0.42
CA LEU A 170 3.90 3.79 1.69
C LEU A 170 2.70 3.85 2.65
N TYR A 171 1.50 4.12 2.13
CA TYR A 171 0.28 4.14 2.95
C TYR A 171 -0.19 2.76 3.37
N ARG A 172 0.06 1.72 2.57
CA ARG A 172 -0.28 0.32 2.92
C ARG A 172 0.70 -0.32 3.87
N SER A 173 1.98 0.04 3.79
CA SER A 173 3.06 -0.61 4.56
C SER A 173 3.09 -0.18 6.03
N ALA A 174 2.64 1.04 6.32
CA ALA A 174 2.42 1.47 7.69
C ALA A 174 0.99 1.14 8.12
N ASP A 175 0.78 0.83 9.40
CA ASP A 175 -0.53 0.82 10.04
C ASP A 175 -1.13 2.24 9.99
N PHE A 176 -1.56 2.68 8.80
CA PHE A 176 -2.33 3.89 8.49
C PHE A 176 -3.76 3.80 9.05
N GLU A 177 -3.95 2.99 10.11
CA GLU A 177 -5.21 2.76 10.80
C GLU A 177 -5.81 4.06 11.37
N LYS A 178 -4.97 5.08 11.59
CA LYS A 178 -5.40 6.41 12.06
C LYS A 178 -6.09 7.24 10.98
N ILE A 179 -6.03 6.83 9.72
CA ILE A 179 -6.73 7.52 8.64
C ILE A 179 -8.10 6.90 8.47
N ASP A 180 -9.13 7.74 8.45
CA ASP A 180 -10.45 7.33 7.99
C ASP A 180 -10.38 7.03 6.48
N ARG A 181 -10.07 5.76 6.18
CA ARG A 181 -9.95 5.22 4.84
C ARG A 181 -11.25 5.42 4.05
N ALA A 182 -12.40 5.27 4.70
CA ALA A 182 -13.68 5.50 4.06
C ALA A 182 -13.86 6.98 3.68
N ALA A 183 -13.52 7.90 4.59
CA ALA A 183 -13.50 9.33 4.29
C ALA A 183 -12.51 9.67 3.17
N CYS A 184 -11.40 8.95 3.05
CA CYS A 184 -10.43 9.16 1.96
C CYS A 184 -10.85 8.56 0.61
N GLY A 185 -11.92 7.78 0.55
CA GLY A 185 -12.39 7.16 -0.70
C GLY A 185 -11.93 5.71 -0.91
N ASP A 186 -11.33 5.03 0.08
CA ASP A 186 -10.92 3.62 -0.01
C ASP A 186 -12.07 2.61 0.12
N GLY A 187 -13.33 3.07 0.13
CA GLY A 187 -14.49 2.20 0.22
C GLY A 187 -14.73 1.37 -1.06
N ILE A 188 -15.37 0.20 -0.91
CA ILE A 188 -15.71 -0.74 -2.01
C ILE A 188 -16.53 -0.08 -3.13
N GLN A 189 -17.23 1.01 -2.80
CA GLN A 189 -18.14 1.70 -3.71
C GLN A 189 -17.46 2.82 -4.54
N VAL A 190 -16.17 3.08 -4.35
CA VAL A 190 -15.37 4.01 -5.18
C VAL A 190 -14.45 3.19 -6.08
N TYR A 191 -14.82 3.09 -7.36
CA TYR A 191 -14.15 2.18 -8.30
C TYR A 191 -12.85 2.74 -8.90
N ASP A 192 -12.73 4.06 -9.02
CA ASP A 192 -11.52 4.68 -9.58
C ASP A 192 -10.43 4.74 -8.51
N PRO A 193 -9.24 4.19 -8.78
CA PRO A 193 -8.11 4.26 -7.85
C PRO A 193 -7.60 5.68 -7.60
N GLU A 194 -7.82 6.62 -8.52
CA GLU A 194 -7.38 8.01 -8.43
C GLU A 194 -8.27 8.86 -7.52
N ALA A 195 -9.53 8.45 -7.35
CA ALA A 195 -10.52 9.17 -6.55
C ALA A 195 -10.23 9.02 -5.06
N ARG A 196 -9.20 9.72 -4.55
CA ARG A 196 -8.73 9.65 -3.17
C ARG A 196 -8.38 11.02 -2.63
N LEU A 197 -8.79 11.33 -1.41
CA LEU A 197 -8.46 12.62 -0.78
C LEU A 197 -6.97 12.77 -0.50
N TYR A 198 -6.26 11.66 -0.31
CA TYR A 198 -4.80 11.68 -0.19
C TYR A 198 -4.08 11.83 -1.54
N TYR A 199 -4.79 11.85 -2.67
CA TYR A 199 -4.25 12.23 -3.99
C TYR A 199 -4.70 13.63 -4.42
N HIS A 200 -5.88 14.08 -3.98
CA HIS A 200 -6.50 15.35 -4.36
C HIS A 200 -7.16 16.05 -3.14
N ARG A 201 -6.54 17.10 -2.60
CA ARG A 201 -7.05 17.80 -1.41
C ARG A 201 -8.35 18.56 -1.64
N ASN A 202 -8.60 18.99 -2.87
CA ASN A 202 -9.78 19.78 -3.23
C ASN A 202 -10.84 18.93 -3.97
N LEU A 203 -10.73 17.60 -3.94
CA LEU A 203 -11.62 16.72 -4.74
C LEU A 203 -13.10 16.91 -4.41
N ASP A 204 -13.40 17.12 -3.13
CA ASP A 204 -14.76 17.40 -2.68
C ASP A 204 -15.32 18.73 -3.22
N ASP A 205 -14.46 19.71 -3.53
CA ASP A 205 -14.88 21.01 -4.06
C ASP A 205 -15.03 20.96 -5.58
N VAL A 206 -14.08 20.32 -6.28
CA VAL A 206 -14.06 20.27 -7.75
C VAL A 206 -14.97 19.18 -8.32
N ALA A 207 -15.30 18.18 -7.52
CA ALA A 207 -16.11 17.03 -7.91
C ALA A 207 -17.04 16.55 -6.78
N PRO A 208 -17.97 17.36 -6.22
CA PRO A 208 -18.74 17.03 -5.01
C PRO A 208 -19.48 15.67 -5.02
N ASP A 209 -19.72 15.13 -6.22
CA ASP A 209 -20.46 13.90 -6.44
C ASP A 209 -19.58 12.65 -6.62
N TRP A 210 -18.27 12.78 -6.40
CA TRP A 210 -17.28 11.72 -6.60
C TRP A 210 -17.45 10.52 -5.66
N LYS A 211 -17.93 10.74 -4.44
CA LYS A 211 -18.26 9.69 -3.48
C LYS A 211 -19.72 9.24 -3.62
N PRO A 212 -20.00 7.93 -3.43
CA PRO A 212 -21.37 7.47 -3.27
C PRO A 212 -21.98 8.09 -2.01
N GLY A 213 -23.31 8.27 -2.01
CA GLY A 213 -23.98 8.92 -0.89
C GLY A 213 -25.49 8.95 -1.07
N LEU A 214 -26.13 9.83 -0.30
CA LEU A 214 -27.55 10.14 -0.46
C LEU A 214 -27.69 11.52 -1.10
N ASP A 215 -28.60 11.62 -2.07
CA ASP A 215 -29.01 12.92 -2.61
C ASP A 215 -29.89 13.70 -1.60
N ALA A 216 -30.25 14.94 -1.93
CA ALA A 216 -31.11 15.78 -1.08
C ALA A 216 -32.52 15.19 -0.83
N ARG A 217 -32.91 14.14 -1.55
CA ARG A 217 -34.19 13.43 -1.43
C ARG A 217 -34.04 12.09 -0.71
N GLY A 218 -32.84 11.72 -0.27
CA GLY A 218 -32.54 10.46 0.39
C GLY A 218 -32.40 9.27 -0.55
N ASN A 219 -32.27 9.49 -1.87
CA ASN A 219 -31.99 8.40 -2.81
C ASN A 219 -30.50 8.06 -2.79
N GLN A 220 -30.19 6.79 -2.98
CA GLN A 220 -28.81 6.34 -3.17
C GLN A 220 -28.27 6.91 -4.48
N ARG A 221 -27.12 7.57 -4.38
CA ARG A 221 -26.34 8.10 -5.49
C ARG A 221 -25.05 7.31 -5.59
N ASP A 222 -24.79 6.78 -6.78
CA ASP A 222 -23.52 6.13 -7.08
C ASP A 222 -22.40 7.18 -7.22
N SER A 223 -21.14 6.73 -7.12
CA SER A 223 -19.99 7.58 -7.43
C SER A 223 -20.04 8.04 -8.88
N SER A 224 -19.91 9.34 -9.14
CA SER A 224 -19.72 9.87 -10.49
C SER A 224 -18.45 10.71 -10.55
N LEU A 225 -17.53 10.36 -11.43
CA LEU A 225 -16.28 11.10 -11.58
C LEU A 225 -16.38 12.04 -12.79
N PRO A 226 -16.03 13.32 -12.64
CA PRO A 226 -16.16 14.30 -13.70
C PRO A 226 -14.98 14.31 -14.67
N TRP A 227 -13.90 13.57 -14.40
CA TRP A 227 -12.73 13.54 -15.26
C TRP A 227 -12.80 12.48 -16.36
N PRO A 228 -12.13 12.70 -17.51
CA PRO A 228 -12.05 11.72 -18.57
C PRO A 228 -11.27 10.47 -18.18
N SER A 229 -11.50 9.37 -18.91
CA SER A 229 -10.81 8.09 -18.71
C SER A 229 -9.39 8.07 -19.29
N ASP A 230 -9.10 8.94 -20.26
CA ASP A 230 -7.75 9.08 -20.80
C ASP A 230 -6.83 9.71 -19.74
N PRO A 231 -5.69 9.09 -19.38
CA PRO A 231 -4.83 9.59 -18.32
C PRO A 231 -4.28 11.00 -18.55
N THR A 232 -3.98 11.35 -19.82
CA THR A 232 -3.47 12.68 -20.18
C THR A 232 -4.56 13.72 -19.97
N GLN A 233 -5.77 13.44 -20.46
CA GLN A 233 -6.94 14.29 -20.27
C GLN A 233 -7.28 14.46 -18.79
N ARG A 234 -7.17 13.39 -18.00
CA ARG A 234 -7.39 13.44 -16.55
C ARG A 234 -6.39 14.37 -15.86
N LEU A 235 -5.10 14.29 -16.18
CA LEU A 235 -4.11 15.23 -15.64
C LEU A 235 -4.43 16.69 -16.02
N ILE A 236 -4.76 16.95 -17.29
CA ILE A 236 -5.18 18.29 -17.74
C ILE A 236 -6.40 18.77 -16.95
N TRP A 237 -7.39 17.90 -16.74
CA TRP A 237 -8.58 18.20 -15.95
C TRP A 237 -8.21 18.53 -14.49
N CYS A 238 -7.38 17.71 -13.85
CA CYS A 238 -6.98 17.87 -12.45
C CYS A 238 -6.23 19.18 -12.21
N ILE A 239 -5.41 19.61 -13.17
CA ILE A 239 -4.69 20.90 -13.13
C ILE A 239 -5.64 22.07 -13.39
N ASN A 240 -6.42 22.04 -14.47
CA ASN A 240 -7.32 23.13 -14.83
C ASN A 240 -8.41 23.41 -13.78
N ARG A 241 -8.79 22.38 -13.01
CA ARG A 241 -9.79 22.50 -11.94
C ARG A 241 -9.19 22.76 -10.57
N ASP A 242 -7.86 22.78 -10.44
CA ASP A 242 -7.18 22.83 -9.15
C ASP A 242 -7.70 21.76 -8.17
N SER A 243 -7.67 20.49 -8.60
CA SER A 243 -8.02 19.34 -7.74
C SER A 243 -7.13 19.24 -6.49
N GLY A 244 -6.03 20.00 -6.43
CA GLY A 244 -5.06 19.95 -5.34
C GLY A 244 -4.29 18.63 -5.33
N ILE A 245 -3.65 18.30 -6.46
CA ILE A 245 -2.76 17.14 -6.55
C ILE A 245 -1.67 17.27 -5.48
N TRP A 246 -1.55 16.27 -4.61
CA TRP A 246 -0.61 16.32 -3.47
C TRP A 246 -0.20 14.93 -2.97
N CYS A 247 0.80 14.86 -2.09
CA CYS A 247 1.32 13.65 -1.44
C CYS A 247 1.50 13.87 0.06
N PRO A 248 0.42 13.81 0.85
CA PRO A 248 0.46 14.20 2.27
C PRO A 248 0.96 13.14 3.23
N THR A 249 1.48 13.60 4.36
CA THR A 249 1.66 12.80 5.57
C THR A 249 0.32 12.44 6.22
N ALA A 250 0.32 11.47 7.13
CA ALA A 250 -0.90 11.10 7.85
C ALA A 250 -1.48 12.25 8.69
N THR A 251 -0.60 13.09 9.24
CA THR A 251 -0.97 14.30 10.00
C THR A 251 -1.70 15.31 9.11
N GLU A 252 -1.23 15.52 7.89
CA GLU A 252 -1.84 16.45 6.94
C GLU A 252 -3.19 15.94 6.41
N ILE A 253 -3.32 14.64 6.15
CA ILE A 253 -4.62 14.04 5.80
C ILE A 253 -5.61 14.24 6.95
N ALA A 254 -5.21 13.94 8.19
CA ALA A 254 -6.08 14.13 9.35
C ALA A 254 -6.49 15.60 9.53
N ALA A 255 -5.57 16.54 9.32
CA ALA A 255 -5.86 17.97 9.35
C ALA A 255 -6.86 18.37 8.24
N SER A 256 -6.68 17.87 7.02
CA SER A 256 -7.57 18.12 5.88
C SER A 256 -8.98 17.54 6.09
N LEU A 257 -9.10 16.35 6.72
CA LEU A 257 -10.41 15.78 7.02
C LEU A 257 -11.16 16.56 8.11
N ASN A 258 -10.44 17.18 9.05
CA ASN A 258 -11.05 17.97 10.14
C ASN A 258 -11.56 19.35 9.70
N THR A 259 -11.10 19.88 8.56
CA THR A 259 -11.62 21.15 7.99
C THR A 259 -12.90 20.95 7.18
N VAL A 260 -13.23 19.71 6.82
CA VAL A 260 -14.52 19.36 6.21
C VAL A 260 -15.55 19.21 7.34
N PRO A 261 -16.65 20.00 7.37
CA PRO A 261 -17.65 19.88 8.43
C PRO A 261 -18.14 18.43 8.51
N PRO A 262 -18.37 17.89 9.72
CA PRO A 262 -18.83 16.52 9.90
C PRO A 262 -20.12 16.33 9.11
N ARG A 263 -19.99 15.65 7.97
CA ARG A 263 -21.15 15.26 7.16
C ARG A 263 -21.96 14.33 8.04
N LEU A 264 -23.26 14.61 8.17
CA LEU A 264 -24.22 13.77 8.88
C LEU A 264 -23.96 12.32 8.49
N GLN A 265 -23.21 11.58 9.33
CA GLN A 265 -23.15 10.14 9.23
C GLN A 265 -24.60 9.71 9.40
N GLY A 266 -25.15 9.07 8.38
CA GLY A 266 -26.54 8.66 8.37
C GLY A 266 -26.81 7.77 9.58
N GLY A 267 -27.36 8.38 10.61
CA GLY A 267 -27.90 7.75 11.81
C GLY A 267 -26.92 6.86 12.57
N ASP A 268 -26.42 7.37 13.69
CA ASP A 268 -26.57 6.61 14.92
C ASP A 268 -28.03 6.13 14.96
N ARG A 269 -28.27 4.89 14.56
CA ARG A 269 -29.45 4.17 15.02
C ARG A 269 -29.22 3.96 16.50
N GLU A 270 -29.59 4.97 17.29
CA GLU A 270 -30.09 4.74 18.63
C GLU A 270 -31.07 3.56 18.50
N ARG A 271 -30.66 2.39 18.98
CA ARG A 271 -31.61 1.30 19.19
C ARG A 271 -32.69 1.90 20.10
N PRO A 272 -33.96 1.90 19.69
CA PRO A 272 -35.02 2.23 20.62
C PRO A 272 -34.87 1.26 21.79
N ALA A 273 -34.77 1.80 23.00
CA ALA A 273 -34.87 1.00 24.22
C ALA A 273 -36.11 0.11 24.06
N ALA A 274 -35.91 -1.21 24.23
CA ALA A 274 -36.99 -2.17 24.19
C ALA A 274 -38.06 -1.72 25.20
N THR A 275 -39.15 -1.17 24.70
CA THR A 275 -40.36 -0.98 25.48
C THR A 275 -40.93 -2.37 25.70
N ASP A 276 -40.75 -2.88 26.92
CA ASP A 276 -41.60 -3.91 27.49
C ASP A 276 -43.05 -3.46 27.34
N SER A 277 -43.73 -4.01 26.34
CA SER A 277 -45.18 -3.97 26.24
C SER A 277 -45.64 -5.37 25.90
N LEU A 278 -45.80 -6.14 26.98
CA LEU A 278 -46.59 -7.35 27.06
C LEU A 278 -48.01 -7.06 26.57
N ILE A 279 -48.28 -7.30 25.29
CA ILE A 279 -49.64 -7.51 24.80
C ILE A 279 -49.90 -9.02 24.86
N ASN A 280 -50.51 -9.43 25.97
CA ASN A 280 -51.14 -10.75 26.12
C ASN A 280 -52.32 -10.85 25.13
N LEU A 281 -52.18 -11.67 24.09
CA LEU A 281 -53.30 -12.14 23.29
C LEU A 281 -53.84 -13.44 23.92
N PRO A 282 -55.16 -13.61 24.11
CA PRO A 282 -55.71 -14.83 24.67
C PRO A 282 -55.70 -15.96 23.63
N PHE A 283 -55.15 -17.10 24.04
CA PHE A 283 -55.30 -18.38 23.37
C PHE A 283 -56.78 -18.75 23.24
N ILE A 284 -57.28 -18.88 22.01
CA ILE A 284 -58.47 -19.67 21.69
C ILE A 284 -57.95 -20.95 21.04
N ASN A 285 -58.02 -22.07 21.75
CA ASN A 285 -57.89 -23.41 21.17
C ASN A 285 -59.27 -24.05 21.18
N ALA A 286 -59.78 -24.32 19.98
CA ALA A 286 -60.90 -25.22 19.75
C ALA A 286 -60.32 -26.63 19.55
N GLY A 287 -60.89 -27.62 20.25
CA GLY A 287 -60.53 -29.03 20.15
C GLY A 287 -60.27 -29.66 21.51
#